data_AF-A0A3M1TSA1-F1
#
_entry.id   AF-A0A3M1TSA1-F1
#
_cell.length_a   1.000
_cell.length_b   1.000
_cell.length_c   1.000
_cell.angle_alpha   90.00
_cell.angle_beta   90.00
_cell.angle_gamma   90.00
#
_symmetry.space_group_name_H-M   'P 1'
#
loop_
_entity.id
_entity.type
_entity.pdbx_description
1 polymer ?
#
loop_
_entity_poly.entity_id
_entity_poly.type
_entity_poly.pdbx_seq_one_letter_code
_entity_poly.pdbx_strand_id
1 'polypeptide(L)'
;MGAMALSLFWPTSKTLTGTNMLLTNRLFEREPPNREAKSIYIFCEGVKRELQYFRYFTEMDSRINIEVHQLDPHDNNSPLGLLRIARQCIIPQKGKPPPKYHYQQNDEVWIILDLDLDKYASRSPQIDEVKAFCTQQQGWHLALSNPCFEVWLHYHLSEKRQEFEGDERCSKWKEFVNSMINGGFDSRKHPIYIANASTNARTNFEVEKNIPRKDCTEIFRLGESMLTILGEKITKVLKELET
;
A
#
# COMPACT_ATOMS: atom_id res chain seq x y z
N MET A 1 6.54 -9.67 -30.22
CA MET A 1 5.85 -8.37 -30.41
C MET A 1 6.06 -7.59 -29.13
N GLY A 2 6.86 -6.53 -29.20
CA GLY A 2 7.56 -5.94 -28.05
C GLY A 2 6.67 -5.07 -27.19
N ALA A 3 6.81 -5.21 -25.87
CA ALA A 3 6.29 -4.28 -24.88
C ALA A 3 7.17 -3.02 -24.89
N MET A 4 6.59 -1.87 -25.23
CA MET A 4 7.21 -0.57 -24.98
C MET A 4 7.13 -0.29 -23.47
N ALA A 5 8.26 -0.38 -22.78
CA ALA A 5 8.42 0.21 -21.46
C ALA A 5 8.57 1.72 -21.64
N LEU A 6 7.55 2.49 -21.26
CA LEU A 6 7.67 3.94 -21.08
C LEU A 6 8.48 4.19 -19.82
N SER A 7 9.79 4.37 -19.96
CA SER A 7 10.65 4.89 -18.89
C SER A 7 10.34 6.37 -18.68
N LEU A 8 9.44 6.68 -17.76
CA LEU A 8 9.23 8.05 -17.29
C LEU A 8 10.40 8.40 -16.36
N PHE A 9 11.42 9.03 -16.94
CA PHE A 9 12.55 9.62 -16.24
C PHE A 9 12.05 10.66 -15.24
N TRP A 10 12.48 10.56 -13.98
CA TRP A 10 12.42 11.66 -13.03
C TRP A 10 13.32 12.80 -13.54
N PRO A 11 12.81 14.03 -13.76
CA PRO A 11 13.67 15.15 -14.13
C PRO A 11 14.61 15.47 -12.96
N THR A 12 15.90 15.21 -13.13
CA THR A 12 16.92 15.74 -12.23
C THR A 12 16.91 17.27 -12.35
N SER A 13 16.60 17.92 -11.22
CA SER A 13 16.64 19.37 -11.00
C SER A 13 15.93 20.23 -12.05
N LYS A 14 14.60 20.31 -11.97
CA LYS A 14 13.91 21.59 -12.18
C LYS A 14 13.14 21.91 -10.90
N THR A 15 13.53 23.00 -10.26
CA THR A 15 12.75 23.64 -9.20
C THR A 15 11.33 23.86 -9.70
N LEU A 16 10.38 23.07 -9.18
CA LEU A 16 8.94 23.31 -9.29
C LEU A 16 8.59 24.54 -8.42
N THR A 17 9.02 25.70 -8.87
CA THR A 17 8.46 26.99 -8.45
C THR A 17 7.25 27.28 -9.32
N GLY A 18 6.07 26.87 -8.85
CA GLY A 18 4.83 27.14 -9.56
C GLY A 18 3.73 26.15 -9.22
N THR A 19 2.74 26.64 -8.47
CA THR A 19 1.48 25.99 -8.10
C THR A 19 1.57 24.99 -6.96
N ASN A 20 1.16 25.47 -5.79
CA ASN A 20 0.83 24.67 -4.61
C ASN A 20 -0.48 23.89 -4.87
N MET A 21 -0.53 23.05 -5.92
CA MET A 21 -1.66 22.17 -6.18
C MET A 21 -1.61 21.03 -5.17
N LEU A 22 -2.50 21.09 -4.19
CA LEU A 22 -2.96 19.90 -3.49
C LEU A 22 -3.70 19.06 -4.54
N LEU A 23 -3.12 17.92 -4.94
CA LEU A 23 -3.78 16.90 -5.76
C LEU A 23 -4.88 16.25 -4.91
N THR A 24 -5.96 17.00 -4.71
CA THR A 24 -7.16 16.55 -4.03
C THR A 24 -8.05 15.79 -5.00
N ASN A 25 -9.01 15.02 -4.47
CA ASN A 25 -10.03 14.29 -5.22
C ASN A 25 -10.82 15.14 -6.25
N ARG A 26 -10.63 16.45 -6.28
CA ARG A 26 -11.20 17.38 -7.27
C ARG A 26 -10.79 17.10 -8.72
N LEU A 27 -9.70 16.37 -8.96
CA LEU A 27 -9.29 15.94 -10.30
C LEU A 27 -10.02 14.67 -10.78
N PHE A 28 -10.79 14.02 -9.90
CA PHE A 28 -11.52 12.81 -10.22
C PHE A 28 -13.03 13.08 -10.19
N GLU A 29 -13.68 12.94 -11.34
CA GLU A 29 -15.14 12.96 -11.41
C GLU A 29 -15.71 11.63 -10.92
N ARG A 30 -16.73 11.72 -10.06
CA ARG A 30 -17.47 10.57 -9.51
C ARG A 30 -18.49 10.07 -10.52
N GLU A 31 -18.43 8.78 -10.82
CA GLU A 31 -19.52 8.06 -11.51
C GLU A 31 -20.49 7.48 -10.46
N PRO A 32 -21.77 7.22 -10.78
CA PRO A 32 -22.70 6.58 -9.84
C PRO A 32 -22.23 5.16 -9.45
N PRO A 33 -22.57 4.66 -8.25
CA PRO A 33 -22.20 3.31 -7.82
C PRO A 33 -22.83 2.25 -8.75
N ASN A 34 -21.99 1.43 -9.38
CA ASN A 34 -22.44 0.26 -10.13
C ASN A 34 -22.51 -0.96 -9.19
N ARG A 35 -23.41 -1.91 -9.44
CA ARG A 35 -23.54 -3.19 -8.71
C ARG A 35 -22.26 -4.05 -8.75
N GLU A 36 -21.30 -3.69 -9.59
CA GLU A 36 -19.99 -4.34 -9.75
C GLU A 36 -18.86 -3.66 -8.93
N ALA A 37 -19.17 -2.71 -8.05
CA ALA A 37 -18.16 -2.02 -7.27
C ALA A 37 -17.44 -2.97 -6.30
N LYS A 38 -16.12 -3.05 -6.42
CA LYS A 38 -15.22 -3.84 -5.57
C LYS A 38 -14.84 -3.05 -4.33
N SER A 39 -14.95 -3.63 -3.14
CA SER A 39 -14.38 -3.04 -1.93
C SER A 39 -13.01 -3.63 -1.61
N ILE A 40 -12.05 -2.80 -1.23
CA ILE A 40 -10.75 -3.19 -0.70
C ILE A 40 -10.64 -2.69 0.74
N TYR A 41 -10.65 -3.61 1.70
CA TYR A 41 -10.49 -3.33 3.11
C TYR A 41 -9.02 -3.52 3.52
N ILE A 42 -8.38 -2.47 4.01
CA ILE A 42 -6.94 -2.45 4.29
C ILE A 42 -6.71 -2.31 5.80
N PHE A 43 -5.92 -3.22 6.37
CA PHE A 43 -5.51 -3.24 7.77
C PHE A 43 -3.98 -3.13 7.84
N CYS A 44 -3.48 -1.99 8.31
CA CYS A 44 -2.06 -1.71 8.42
C CYS A 44 -1.59 -1.72 9.88
N GLU A 45 -0.33 -2.07 10.10
CA GLU A 45 0.30 -1.98 11.42
C GLU A 45 0.55 -0.55 11.89
N GLY A 46 1.04 0.32 11.00
CA GLY A 46 1.25 1.72 11.34
C GLY A 46 -0.04 2.54 11.28
N VAL A 47 -0.16 3.43 12.26
CA VAL A 47 -1.41 4.16 12.56
C VAL A 47 -1.55 5.48 11.81
N LYS A 48 -0.50 5.96 11.13
CA LYS A 48 -0.48 7.28 10.48
C LYS A 48 -0.08 7.24 9.02
N ARG A 49 1.12 6.74 8.70
CA ARG A 49 1.72 6.91 7.37
C ARG A 49 0.97 6.08 6.33
N GLU A 50 0.74 4.81 6.60
CA GLU A 50 0.02 3.88 5.73
C GLU A 50 -1.43 4.34 5.55
N LEU A 51 -2.08 4.72 6.66
CA LEU A 51 -3.43 5.27 6.65
C LEU A 51 -3.54 6.47 5.72
N GLN A 52 -2.63 7.44 5.83
CA GLN A 52 -2.62 8.62 4.95
C GLN A 52 -2.30 8.26 3.51
N TYR A 53 -1.37 7.32 3.27
CA TYR A 53 -1.01 6.87 1.93
C TYR A 53 -2.19 6.23 1.20
N PHE A 54 -2.85 5.24 1.80
CA PHE A 54 -3.94 4.52 1.12
C PHE A 54 -5.22 5.37 1.05
N ARG A 55 -5.44 6.30 1.99
CA ARG A 55 -6.55 7.27 1.92
C ARG A 55 -6.47 8.19 0.71
N TYR A 56 -5.29 8.37 0.12
CA TYR A 56 -5.14 9.12 -1.13
C TYR A 56 -6.07 8.59 -2.24
N PHE A 57 -6.27 7.26 -2.28
CA PHE A 57 -7.03 6.62 -3.35
C PHE A 57 -8.53 6.55 -3.09
N THR A 58 -8.97 6.99 -1.90
CA THR A 58 -10.39 6.98 -1.55
C THR A 58 -11.15 7.94 -2.45
N GLU A 59 -12.33 7.52 -2.90
CA GLU A 59 -13.23 8.32 -3.72
C GLU A 59 -12.73 8.69 -5.14
N MET A 60 -11.61 8.12 -5.61
CA MET A 60 -11.09 8.37 -6.96
C MET A 60 -11.95 7.75 -8.08
N ASP A 61 -12.59 6.62 -7.82
CA ASP A 61 -13.44 5.91 -8.79
C ASP A 61 -14.56 5.18 -8.05
N SER A 62 -15.80 5.25 -8.53
CA SER A 62 -16.94 4.64 -7.85
C SER A 62 -17.02 3.13 -8.01
N ARG A 63 -16.25 2.55 -8.94
CA ARG A 63 -16.14 1.11 -9.14
C ARG A 63 -15.23 0.44 -8.10
N ILE A 64 -14.48 1.22 -7.33
CA ILE A 64 -13.64 0.71 -6.24
C ILE A 64 -13.85 1.51 -4.96
N ASN A 65 -14.30 0.84 -3.90
CA ASN A 65 -14.35 1.41 -2.57
C ASN A 65 -13.08 1.01 -1.80
N ILE A 66 -12.31 1.99 -1.29
CA ILE A 66 -11.11 1.71 -0.51
C ILE A 66 -11.37 2.09 0.94
N GLU A 67 -11.33 1.11 1.83
CA GLU A 67 -11.62 1.27 3.25
C GLU A 67 -10.38 0.94 4.06
N VAL A 68 -9.67 1.99 4.50
CA VAL A 68 -8.48 1.82 5.34
C VAL A 68 -8.89 1.88 6.80
N HIS A 69 -8.74 0.75 7.50
CA HIS A 69 -9.07 0.66 8.91
C HIS A 69 -8.12 1.54 9.74
N GLN A 70 -8.71 2.48 10.48
CA GLN A 70 -7.97 3.31 11.42
C GLN A 70 -7.96 2.61 12.78
N LEU A 71 -6.78 2.18 13.22
CA LEU A 71 -6.59 1.59 14.54
C LEU A 71 -6.83 2.62 15.65
N ASP A 72 -7.48 2.16 16.71
CA ASP A 72 -7.58 2.90 17.97
C ASP A 72 -6.24 2.82 18.74
N PRO A 73 -5.89 3.82 19.56
CA PRO A 73 -4.64 3.81 20.34
C PRO A 73 -4.47 2.61 21.29
N HIS A 74 -5.57 1.91 21.60
CA HIS A 74 -5.60 0.75 22.49
C HIS A 74 -5.68 -0.58 21.74
N ASP A 75 -5.70 -0.55 20.40
CA ASP A 75 -5.74 -1.76 19.60
C ASP A 75 -4.41 -2.51 19.65
N ASN A 76 -4.51 -3.84 19.60
CA ASN A 76 -3.34 -4.68 19.41
C ASN A 76 -2.99 -4.71 17.91
N ASN A 77 -1.93 -4.01 17.54
CA ASN A 77 -1.42 -3.95 16.16
C ASN A 77 -0.36 -5.02 15.84
N SER A 78 -0.19 -6.04 16.69
CA SER A 78 0.61 -7.23 16.33
C SER A 78 -0.01 -7.95 15.12
N PRO A 79 0.73 -8.82 14.41
CA PRO A 79 0.19 -9.55 13.26
C PRO A 79 -1.13 -10.30 13.56
N LEU A 80 -1.19 -11.05 14.68
CA LEU A 80 -2.43 -11.70 15.11
C LEU A 80 -3.49 -10.72 15.62
N GLY A 81 -3.06 -9.64 16.25
CA GLY A 81 -3.95 -8.56 16.68
C GLY A 81 -4.72 -7.95 15.51
N LEU A 82 -4.01 -7.60 14.43
CA LEU A 82 -4.57 -7.09 13.19
C LEU A 82 -5.47 -8.10 12.50
N LEU A 83 -5.06 -9.37 12.39
CA LEU A 83 -5.91 -10.41 11.82
C LEU A 83 -7.22 -10.55 12.62
N ARG A 84 -7.16 -10.50 13.95
CA ARG A 84 -8.35 -10.56 14.79
C ARG A 84 -9.28 -9.36 14.55
N ILE A 85 -8.73 -8.15 14.46
CA ILE A 85 -9.50 -6.93 14.17
C ILE A 85 -10.16 -7.04 12.78
N ALA A 86 -9.40 -7.45 11.77
CA ALA A 86 -9.91 -7.65 10.42
C ALA A 86 -11.06 -8.66 10.41
N ARG A 87 -10.90 -9.82 11.06
CA ARG A 87 -11.94 -10.85 11.16
C ARG A 87 -13.20 -10.34 11.84
N GLN A 88 -13.07 -9.50 12.87
CA GLN A 88 -14.23 -8.90 13.54
C GLN A 88 -14.95 -7.86 12.67
N CYS A 89 -14.20 -7.12 11.85
CA CYS A 89 -14.75 -6.11 10.96
C CYS A 89 -15.43 -6.71 9.72
N ILE A 90 -15.07 -7.92 9.32
CA ILE A 90 -15.46 -8.52 8.03
C ILE A 90 -16.35 -9.76 8.19
N ILE A 91 -16.00 -10.68 9.10
CA ILE A 91 -16.63 -12.00 9.18
C ILE A 91 -17.74 -11.97 10.23
N PRO A 92 -19.00 -12.30 9.88
CA PRO A 92 -20.07 -12.45 10.86
C PRO A 92 -19.72 -13.51 11.91
N GLN A 93 -19.88 -13.16 13.19
CA GLN A 93 -19.63 -14.07 14.32
C GLN A 93 -20.92 -14.33 15.08
N LYS A 94 -21.21 -15.62 15.35
CA LYS A 94 -22.39 -16.02 16.11
C LYS A 94 -22.37 -15.38 17.50
N GLY A 95 -23.45 -14.70 17.87
CA GLY A 95 -23.58 -14.04 19.17
C GLY A 95 -22.80 -12.73 19.30
N LYS A 96 -22.35 -12.13 18.20
CA LYS A 96 -21.71 -10.80 18.15
C LYS A 96 -22.55 -9.83 17.30
N PRO A 97 -22.35 -8.51 17.48
CA PRO A 97 -22.91 -7.51 16.56
C PRO A 97 -22.53 -7.81 15.10
N PRO A 98 -23.33 -7.32 14.12
CA PRO A 98 -22.96 -7.45 12.72
C PRO A 98 -21.58 -6.84 12.46
N PRO A 99 -20.83 -7.39 11.49
CA PRO A 99 -19.53 -6.84 11.12
C PRO A 99 -19.66 -5.39 10.68
N LYS A 100 -18.60 -4.61 10.91
CA LYS A 100 -18.52 -3.20 10.52
C LYS A 100 -18.73 -3.01 9.02
N TYR A 101 -18.21 -3.95 8.23
CA TYR A 101 -18.24 -3.90 6.78
C TYR A 101 -19.11 -5.00 6.19
N HIS A 102 -19.77 -4.69 5.08
CA HIS A 102 -20.52 -5.67 4.30
C HIS A 102 -19.61 -6.25 3.22
N TYR A 103 -19.03 -7.41 3.52
CA TYR A 103 -18.13 -8.11 2.59
C TYR A 103 -18.93 -8.96 1.61
N GLN A 104 -18.64 -8.80 0.33
CA GLN A 104 -19.30 -9.51 -0.77
C GLN A 104 -18.29 -10.21 -1.69
N GLN A 105 -18.80 -10.96 -2.66
CA GLN A 105 -17.96 -11.60 -3.67
C GLN A 105 -17.19 -10.54 -4.48
N ASN A 106 -15.89 -10.80 -4.72
CA ASN A 106 -14.90 -9.92 -5.35
C ASN A 106 -14.33 -8.80 -4.47
N ASP A 107 -14.81 -8.62 -3.24
CA ASP A 107 -14.13 -7.76 -2.28
C ASP A 107 -12.77 -8.37 -1.87
N GLU A 108 -11.88 -7.52 -1.39
CA GLU A 108 -10.56 -7.92 -0.92
C GLU A 108 -10.30 -7.41 0.49
N VAL A 109 -9.63 -8.23 1.30
CA VAL A 109 -9.09 -7.84 2.60
C VAL A 109 -7.57 -7.96 2.56
N TRP A 110 -6.88 -6.87 2.86
CA TRP A 110 -5.43 -6.81 2.87
C TRP A 110 -4.91 -6.54 4.27
N ILE A 111 -4.09 -7.45 4.77
CA ILE A 111 -3.31 -7.26 5.99
C ILE A 111 -1.89 -6.88 5.56
N ILE A 112 -1.42 -5.71 5.97
CA ILE A 112 -0.11 -5.17 5.63
C ILE A 112 0.75 -5.14 6.89
N LEU A 113 1.87 -5.85 6.86
CA LEU A 113 2.79 -5.96 7.99
C LEU A 113 4.21 -5.58 7.60
N ASP A 114 4.86 -4.90 8.53
CA ASP A 114 6.31 -4.72 8.53
C ASP A 114 6.97 -5.96 9.12
N LEU A 115 8.06 -6.42 8.51
CA LEU A 115 8.82 -7.53 9.06
C LEU A 115 9.60 -7.14 10.32
N ASP A 116 10.14 -5.92 10.36
CA ASP A 116 10.95 -5.37 11.46
C ASP A 116 11.90 -6.42 12.07
N LEU A 117 13.09 -6.55 11.49
CA LEU A 117 14.04 -7.61 11.87
C LEU A 117 14.43 -7.58 13.36
N ASP A 118 14.39 -6.41 14.00
CA ASP A 118 14.65 -6.26 15.45
C ASP A 118 13.59 -6.97 16.31
N LYS A 119 12.36 -7.13 15.78
CA LYS A 119 11.23 -7.77 16.47
C LYS A 119 10.86 -9.13 15.88
N TYR A 120 11.51 -9.55 14.80
CA TYR A 120 11.09 -10.68 13.96
C TYR A 120 10.93 -11.99 14.73
N ALA A 121 11.82 -12.32 15.67
CA ALA A 121 11.75 -13.57 16.43
C ALA A 121 10.43 -13.76 17.19
N SER A 122 9.86 -12.66 17.73
CA SER A 122 8.58 -12.69 18.44
C SER A 122 7.35 -12.64 17.50
N ARG A 123 7.57 -12.21 16.25
CA ARG A 123 6.52 -11.92 15.27
C ARG A 123 6.38 -13.01 14.22
N SER A 124 7.44 -13.72 13.88
CA SER A 124 7.43 -14.72 12.80
C SER A 124 6.36 -15.81 12.98
N PRO A 125 6.11 -16.38 14.19
CA PRO A 125 5.05 -17.37 14.33
C PRO A 125 3.66 -16.76 14.08
N GLN A 126 3.46 -15.52 14.50
CA GLN A 126 2.21 -14.79 14.26
C GLN A 126 2.02 -14.50 12.77
N ILE A 127 3.09 -14.10 12.06
CA ILE A 127 3.05 -13.87 10.61
C ILE A 127 2.72 -15.17 9.87
N ASP A 128 3.29 -16.30 10.27
CA ASP A 128 2.99 -17.61 9.67
C ASP A 128 1.52 -17.99 9.86
N GLU A 129 0.94 -17.73 11.02
CA GLU A 129 -0.50 -17.92 11.26
C GLU A 129 -1.37 -17.02 10.38
N VAL A 130 -1.00 -15.74 10.22
CA VAL A 130 -1.70 -14.81 9.32
C VAL A 130 -1.62 -15.30 7.87
N LYS A 131 -0.44 -15.73 7.44
CA LYS A 131 -0.20 -16.29 6.10
C LYS A 131 -1.04 -17.53 5.84
N ALA A 132 -1.07 -18.46 6.81
CA ALA A 132 -1.88 -19.68 6.72
C ALA A 132 -3.37 -19.35 6.60
N PHE A 133 -3.87 -18.40 7.40
CA PHE A 133 -5.26 -17.95 7.33
C PHE A 133 -5.59 -17.34 5.96
N CYS A 134 -4.81 -16.35 5.50
CA CYS A 134 -5.06 -15.67 4.22
C CYS A 134 -4.99 -16.65 3.03
N THR A 135 -4.14 -17.68 3.09
CA THR A 135 -4.05 -18.70 2.03
C THR A 135 -5.33 -19.55 1.95
N GLN A 136 -5.99 -19.80 3.09
CA GLN A 136 -7.21 -20.62 3.17
C GLN A 136 -8.49 -19.80 2.95
N GLN A 137 -8.45 -18.49 3.15
CA GLN A 137 -9.60 -17.62 3.09
C GLN A 137 -9.63 -16.82 1.78
N GLN A 138 -10.58 -17.14 0.90
CA GLN A 138 -10.71 -16.46 -0.40
C GLN A 138 -10.94 -14.95 -0.24
N GLY A 139 -10.22 -14.16 -1.05
CA GLY A 139 -10.25 -12.69 -1.05
C GLY A 139 -9.46 -12.05 0.10
N TRP A 140 -8.76 -12.84 0.92
CA TRP A 140 -7.87 -12.33 1.95
C TRP A 140 -6.42 -12.44 1.53
N HIS A 141 -5.66 -11.40 1.78
CA HIS A 141 -4.29 -11.26 1.31
C HIS A 141 -3.40 -10.73 2.43
N LEU A 142 -2.17 -11.24 2.45
CA LEU A 142 -1.09 -10.73 3.29
C LEU A 142 -0.06 -10.06 2.37
N ALA A 143 0.38 -8.86 2.74
CA ALA A 143 1.51 -8.18 2.13
C ALA A 143 2.56 -7.86 3.20
N LEU A 144 3.78 -8.39 3.01
CA LEU A 144 4.92 -8.12 3.88
C LEU A 144 5.84 -7.07 3.25
N SER A 145 6.33 -6.12 4.05
CA SER A 145 7.37 -5.15 3.65
C SER A 145 8.62 -5.33 4.51
N ASN A 146 9.80 -5.44 3.89
CA ASN A 146 11.04 -5.73 4.60
C ASN A 146 12.11 -4.64 4.41
N PRO A 147 12.47 -3.89 5.47
CA PRO A 147 12.02 -4.08 6.86
C PRO A 147 10.67 -3.44 7.19
N CYS A 148 10.24 -2.45 6.40
CA CYS A 148 9.05 -1.65 6.72
C CYS A 148 8.37 -1.02 5.49
N PHE A 149 7.24 -0.35 5.72
CA PHE A 149 6.45 0.37 4.72
C PHE A 149 7.24 1.42 3.93
N GLU A 150 8.27 2.03 4.49
CA GLU A 150 9.11 2.99 3.78
C GLU A 150 9.80 2.40 2.54
N VAL A 151 10.01 1.08 2.48
CA VAL A 151 10.50 0.40 1.27
C VAL A 151 9.52 0.55 0.11
N TRP A 152 8.21 0.48 0.39
CA TRP A 152 7.18 0.74 -0.62
C TRP A 152 7.17 2.21 -1.08
N LEU A 153 7.43 3.14 -0.15
CA LEU A 153 7.55 4.56 -0.49
C LEU A 153 8.81 4.85 -1.34
N HIS A 154 9.92 4.16 -1.07
CA HIS A 154 11.14 4.24 -1.87
C HIS A 154 10.89 3.90 -3.35
N TYR A 155 10.11 2.85 -3.63
CA TYR A 155 9.84 2.44 -5.02
C TYR A 155 8.99 3.45 -5.82
N HIS A 156 8.36 4.43 -5.18
CA HIS A 156 7.77 5.58 -5.89
C HIS A 156 8.84 6.56 -6.40
N LEU A 157 9.99 6.60 -5.75
CA LEU A 157 11.06 7.57 -5.99
C LEU A 157 12.25 6.96 -6.76
N SER A 158 12.37 5.63 -6.76
CA SER A 158 13.47 4.90 -7.40
C SER A 158 12.97 3.64 -8.10
N GLU A 159 13.56 3.36 -9.26
CA GLU A 159 13.35 2.12 -10.02
C GLU A 159 14.21 0.95 -9.51
N LYS A 160 15.23 1.23 -8.69
CA LYS A 160 16.23 0.25 -8.26
C LYS A 160 16.15 0.00 -6.75
N ARG A 161 16.55 -1.21 -6.37
CA ARG A 161 16.94 -1.52 -4.99
C ARG A 161 17.98 -0.56 -4.46
N GLN A 162 18.02 -0.43 -3.15
CA GLN A 162 18.98 0.39 -2.45
C GLN A 162 19.57 -0.41 -1.29
N GLU A 163 20.89 -0.35 -1.18
CA GLU A 163 21.63 -0.83 -0.02
C GLU A 163 22.31 0.37 0.65
N PHE A 164 22.28 0.40 1.98
CA PHE A 164 22.99 1.41 2.78
C PHE A 164 23.25 0.86 4.19
N GLU A 165 24.13 1.54 4.92
CA GLU A 165 24.43 1.17 6.31
C GLU A 165 23.19 1.28 7.19
N GLY A 166 22.76 0.15 7.75
CA GLY A 166 21.59 0.09 8.61
C GLY A 166 20.26 -0.19 7.88
N ASP A 167 20.30 -0.59 6.60
CA ASP A 167 19.12 -0.92 5.79
C ASP A 167 18.26 -2.08 6.33
N GLU A 168 18.73 -2.78 7.35
CA GLU A 168 17.94 -3.75 8.11
C GLU A 168 16.94 -3.11 9.09
N ARG A 169 17.11 -1.83 9.42
CA ARG A 169 16.31 -1.10 10.43
C ARG A 169 15.27 -0.18 9.80
N CYS A 170 14.05 -0.24 10.31
CA CYS A 170 12.94 0.61 9.84
C CYS A 170 13.24 2.12 9.99
N SER A 171 13.91 2.52 11.08
CA SER A 171 14.28 3.91 11.32
C SER A 171 15.19 4.49 10.23
N LYS A 172 16.10 3.68 9.68
CA LYS A 172 17.03 4.10 8.63
C LYS A 172 16.36 4.25 7.28
N TRP A 173 15.42 3.38 6.95
CA TRP A 173 14.57 3.58 5.76
C TRP A 173 13.76 4.87 5.83
N LYS A 174 13.24 5.21 7.01
CA LYS A 174 12.53 6.48 7.22
C LYS A 174 13.41 7.71 7.05
N GLU A 175 14.62 7.68 7.60
CA GLU A 175 15.62 8.74 7.37
C GLU A 175 15.96 8.84 5.87
N PHE A 176 16.24 7.71 5.23
CA PHE A 176 16.61 7.64 3.83
C PHE A 176 15.53 8.21 2.90
N VAL A 177 14.29 7.71 2.97
CA VAL A 177 13.18 8.17 2.12
C VAL A 177 12.89 9.66 2.33
N ASN A 178 12.98 10.17 3.57
CA ASN A 178 12.79 11.60 3.83
C ASN A 178 13.90 12.46 3.20
N SER A 179 15.10 11.91 3.00
CA SER A 179 16.22 12.62 2.37
C SER A 179 16.18 12.62 0.84
N MET A 180 15.45 11.68 0.23
CA MET A 180 15.39 11.54 -1.24
C MET A 180 14.65 12.68 -1.93
N ILE A 181 13.75 13.36 -1.23
CA ILE A 181 12.99 14.49 -1.78
C ILE A 181 12.88 15.62 -0.77
N ASN A 182 13.09 16.84 -1.24
CA ASN A 182 12.97 18.01 -0.39
C ASN A 182 11.53 18.14 0.15
N GLY A 183 11.37 18.19 1.47
CA GLY A 183 10.06 18.15 2.15
C GLY A 183 9.55 16.75 2.49
N GLY A 184 10.27 15.70 2.08
CA GLY A 184 9.92 14.30 2.36
C GLY A 184 8.74 13.76 1.55
N PHE A 185 8.43 12.48 1.76
CA PHE A 185 7.31 11.85 1.06
C PHE A 185 5.96 12.44 1.52
N ASP A 186 5.23 13.08 0.59
CA ASP A 186 3.90 13.64 0.83
C ASP A 186 2.80 12.68 0.36
N SER A 187 2.10 12.06 1.32
CA SER A 187 0.95 11.16 1.08
C SER A 187 -0.23 11.80 0.35
N ARG A 188 -0.22 13.12 0.12
CA ARG A 188 -1.24 13.84 -0.65
C ARG A 188 -0.86 14.04 -2.12
N LYS A 189 0.35 13.63 -2.52
CA LYS A 189 0.90 13.90 -3.86
C LYS A 189 1.50 12.66 -4.49
N HIS A 190 2.46 12.06 -3.82
CA HIS A 190 3.28 11.00 -4.40
C HIS A 190 2.55 9.66 -4.65
N PRO A 191 1.46 9.29 -3.94
CA PRO A 191 0.77 8.03 -4.26
C PRO A 191 0.19 7.97 -5.68
N ILE A 192 0.03 9.10 -6.39
CA ILE A 192 -0.37 9.09 -7.81
C ILE A 192 0.57 8.25 -8.70
N TYR A 193 1.84 8.08 -8.29
CA TYR A 193 2.83 7.26 -8.99
C TYR A 193 2.80 5.78 -8.62
N ILE A 194 1.68 5.28 -8.05
CA ILE A 194 1.52 3.88 -7.64
C ILE A 194 1.79 2.88 -8.77
N ALA A 195 1.52 3.23 -10.04
CA ALA A 195 1.86 2.39 -11.19
C ALA A 195 3.36 2.13 -11.29
N ASN A 196 4.16 3.20 -11.20
CA ASN A 196 5.63 3.10 -11.20
C ASN A 196 6.10 2.32 -9.97
N ALA A 197 5.57 2.62 -8.78
CA ALA A 197 5.95 1.92 -7.56
C ALA A 197 5.64 0.43 -7.62
N SER A 198 4.47 0.04 -8.13
CA SER A 198 4.10 -1.36 -8.34
C SER A 198 5.05 -2.06 -9.31
N THR A 199 5.34 -1.45 -10.46
CA THR A 199 6.29 -2.02 -11.44
C THR A 199 7.69 -2.15 -10.87
N ASN A 200 8.19 -1.10 -10.22
CA ASN A 200 9.53 -1.05 -9.64
C ASN A 200 9.69 -2.11 -8.54
N ALA A 201 8.77 -2.14 -7.58
CA ALA A 201 8.80 -3.11 -6.49
C ALA A 201 8.65 -4.56 -7.01
N ARG A 202 7.74 -4.82 -7.96
CA ARG A 202 7.60 -6.16 -8.56
C ARG A 202 8.87 -6.60 -9.27
N THR A 203 9.45 -5.73 -10.08
CA THR A 203 10.64 -6.06 -10.90
C THR A 203 11.84 -6.40 -10.02
N ASN A 204 11.94 -5.76 -8.86
CA ASN A 204 13.04 -5.97 -7.90
C ASN A 204 12.73 -7.04 -6.84
N PHE A 205 11.51 -7.60 -6.80
CA PHE A 205 11.06 -8.46 -5.72
C PHE A 205 11.81 -9.80 -5.69
N GLU A 206 12.46 -10.07 -4.57
CA GLU A 206 13.14 -11.33 -4.27
C GLU A 206 12.65 -11.87 -2.92
N VAL A 207 12.70 -13.19 -2.77
CA VAL A 207 12.36 -13.89 -1.52
C VAL A 207 13.60 -14.62 -1.02
N GLU A 208 13.93 -14.40 0.25
CA GLU A 208 15.01 -15.08 0.96
C GLU A 208 14.44 -15.77 2.20
N LYS A 209 14.75 -17.06 2.41
CA LYS A 209 14.28 -17.81 3.59
C LYS A 209 12.76 -17.70 3.84
N ASN A 210 11.97 -17.73 2.76
CA ASN A 210 10.49 -17.65 2.74
C ASN A 210 9.88 -16.29 3.13
N ILE A 211 10.68 -15.23 3.25
CA ILE A 211 10.24 -13.86 3.46
C ILE A 211 10.77 -12.96 2.32
N PRO A 212 10.17 -11.79 2.04
CA PRO A 212 10.78 -10.81 1.16
C PRO A 212 12.22 -10.53 1.57
N ARG A 213 13.13 -10.42 0.59
CA ARG A 213 14.50 -9.95 0.81
C ARG A 213 14.46 -8.57 1.52
N LYS A 214 15.49 -8.24 2.31
CA LYS A 214 15.65 -6.86 2.81
C LYS A 214 15.66 -5.91 1.62
N ASP A 215 14.91 -4.81 1.63
CA ASP A 215 14.63 -3.90 0.49
C ASP A 215 13.47 -4.29 -0.46
N CYS A 216 12.79 -5.41 -0.19
CA CYS A 216 11.64 -5.85 -0.97
C CYS A 216 10.33 -5.70 -0.21
N THR A 217 9.25 -5.54 -0.96
CA THR A 217 7.89 -5.38 -0.41
C THR A 217 6.90 -6.12 -1.29
N GLU A 218 5.89 -6.76 -0.70
CA GLU A 218 4.77 -7.39 -1.43
C GLU A 218 3.60 -6.43 -1.67
N ILE A 219 3.68 -5.19 -1.17
CA ILE A 219 2.61 -4.19 -1.28
C ILE A 219 2.28 -3.84 -2.74
N PHE A 220 3.19 -4.09 -3.68
CA PHE A 220 2.90 -3.95 -5.12
C PHE A 220 1.70 -4.79 -5.57
N ARG A 221 1.41 -5.93 -4.92
CA ARG A 221 0.24 -6.76 -5.25
C ARG A 221 -1.07 -6.03 -4.95
N LEU A 222 -1.12 -5.29 -3.84
CA LEU A 222 -2.24 -4.41 -3.51
C LEU A 222 -2.31 -3.25 -4.50
N GLY A 223 -1.17 -2.62 -4.79
CA GLY A 223 -1.12 -1.53 -5.77
C GLY A 223 -1.63 -1.94 -7.14
N GLU A 224 -1.29 -3.13 -7.61
CA GLU A 224 -1.82 -3.68 -8.86
C GLU A 224 -3.30 -4.02 -8.81
N SER A 225 -3.76 -4.60 -7.70
CA SER A 225 -5.19 -4.82 -7.49
C SER A 225 -5.98 -3.51 -7.62
N MET A 226 -5.48 -2.42 -7.01
CA MET A 226 -6.08 -1.10 -7.13
C MET A 226 -6.01 -0.56 -8.57
N LEU A 227 -4.88 -0.76 -9.26
CA LEU A 227 -4.65 -0.30 -10.63
C LEU A 227 -5.54 -0.99 -11.67
N THR A 228 -6.10 -2.17 -11.38
CA THR A 228 -7.09 -2.80 -12.26
C THR A 228 -8.31 -1.91 -12.54
N ILE A 229 -8.62 -0.99 -11.61
CA ILE A 229 -9.71 -0.03 -11.75
C ILE A 229 -9.18 1.40 -11.87
N LEU A 230 -8.17 1.77 -11.08
CA LEU A 230 -7.66 3.15 -11.02
C LEU A 230 -6.68 3.52 -12.13
N GLY A 231 -6.11 2.55 -12.86
CA GLY A 231 -4.97 2.75 -13.75
C GLY A 231 -5.21 3.78 -14.86
N GLU A 232 -6.35 3.69 -15.55
CA GLU A 232 -6.70 4.63 -16.64
C GLU A 232 -6.86 6.07 -16.13
N LYS A 233 -7.58 6.25 -15.00
CA LYS A 233 -7.78 7.56 -14.38
C LYS A 233 -6.47 8.19 -13.91
N ILE A 234 -5.62 7.41 -13.24
CA ILE A 234 -4.30 7.88 -12.80
C ILE A 234 -3.46 8.31 -14.00
N THR A 235 -3.43 7.50 -15.06
CA THR A 235 -2.68 7.82 -16.29
C THR A 235 -3.17 9.10 -16.94
N LYS A 236 -4.48 9.33 -16.98
CA LYS A 236 -5.07 10.56 -17.51
C LYS A 236 -4.62 11.78 -16.71
N VAL A 237 -4.74 11.73 -15.37
CA VAL A 237 -4.33 12.83 -14.49
C VAL A 237 -2.84 13.14 -14.62
N LEU A 238 -1.98 12.13 -14.71
CA LEU A 238 -0.54 12.36 -14.89
C LEU A 238 -0.22 13.09 -16.20
N LYS A 239 -0.90 12.75 -17.30
CA LYS A 239 -0.73 13.46 -18.59
C LYS A 239 -1.14 14.93 -18.51
N GLU A 240 -2.20 15.24 -17.76
CA GLU A 240 -2.68 16.63 -17.56
C GLU A 240 -1.72 17.46 -16.68
N LEU A 241 -0.93 16.82 -15.82
CA LEU A 241 0.08 17.50 -14.99
C LEU A 241 1.38 17.79 -15.77
N GLU A 242 1.62 17.09 -16.87
CA GLU A 242 2.79 17.27 -17.74
C GLU A 242 2.58 18.34 -18.83
N THR A 243 1.33 18.72 -19.10
CA THR A 243 0.92 19.78 -20.03
C THR A 243 0.87 21.14 -19.37
#